data_AF-A0A8T5XJL8-F1
#
_entry.id   AF-A0A8T5XJL8-F1
#
_cell.length_a   1.000
_cell.length_b   1.000
_cell.length_c   1.000
_cell.angle_alpha   90.00
_cell.angle_beta   90.00
_cell.angle_gamma   90.00
#
_symmetry.space_group_name_H-M   'P 1'
#
loop_
_entity.id
_entity.type
_entity.pdbx_description
1 polymer ?
#
loop_
_entity_poly.entity_id
_entity_poly.type
_entity_poly.pdbx_seq_one_letter_code
_entity_poly.pdbx_strand_id
1 'polypeptide(L)'
;MSAIVLVHGYNKTSKDMVNLKSNLELFGYRVLLINLPLTINNLDKSIKIFSNKIDKEVHKLKGNEKIHLVGHSTGGILIRIYLTNTNNITKIGRSVLISTPNKGSKLADIACNLSKEITDFFKIVKELQTKNIKRRDIENIKDVEVGAIAGNDYLALSGFLKGENDGRVEVESVKYSGLKDFTVVPYNHKVIHHRYETAKLVDNFIKKGKFYIPIDNTISEKEFNSIVEKPKLINKLFNYLGGDMLNVELSTAGGKIFWKDLFEHNGWRLQQNKITGHCRILNPMDKRKAWGSYKAMKDSMKKVLHYKELNKEELLKVLEKLQDLKERGIITEDEFNKKKKEILEKI
;
A
#
# COMPACT_ATOMS: atom_id res chain seq x y z
N MET A 1 13.09 -9.50 -21.17
CA MET A 1 11.98 -8.92 -20.38
C MET A 1 11.91 -9.68 -19.06
N SER A 2 11.99 -9.01 -17.90
CA SER A 2 12.01 -9.71 -16.61
C SER A 2 10.64 -10.29 -16.26
N ALA A 3 10.60 -11.51 -15.71
CA ALA A 3 9.36 -12.22 -15.41
C ALA A 3 9.08 -12.26 -13.90
N ILE A 4 7.82 -12.04 -13.52
CA ILE A 4 7.35 -12.13 -12.13
C ILE A 4 6.29 -13.22 -12.03
N VAL A 5 6.44 -14.11 -11.06
CA VAL A 5 5.41 -15.09 -10.70
C VAL A 5 4.67 -14.64 -9.46
N LEU A 6 3.35 -14.52 -9.55
CA LEU A 6 2.46 -14.15 -8.45
C LEU A 6 1.82 -15.38 -7.82
N VAL A 7 1.85 -15.44 -6.48
CA VAL A 7 1.29 -16.52 -5.66
C VAL A 7 0.26 -15.96 -4.69
N HIS A 8 -0.98 -16.43 -4.78
CA HIS A 8 -2.09 -15.98 -3.94
C HIS A 8 -2.07 -16.61 -2.54
N GLY A 9 -2.89 -16.08 -1.64
CA GLY A 9 -3.07 -16.59 -0.28
C GLY A 9 -4.05 -17.77 -0.14
N TYR A 10 -4.34 -18.13 1.11
CA TYR A 10 -5.21 -19.25 1.52
C TYR A 10 -6.65 -19.05 1.08
N ASN A 11 -7.31 -20.13 0.62
CA ASN A 11 -8.70 -20.12 0.17
C ASN A 11 -8.99 -19.04 -0.88
N LYS A 12 -7.99 -18.80 -1.76
CA LYS A 12 -8.06 -17.88 -2.91
C LYS A 12 -7.68 -18.62 -4.18
N THR A 13 -7.76 -17.88 -5.28
CA THR A 13 -7.29 -18.30 -6.60
C THR A 13 -6.38 -17.24 -7.18
N SER A 14 -5.74 -17.55 -8.30
CA SER A 14 -4.97 -16.58 -9.10
C SER A 14 -5.69 -15.26 -9.40
N LYS A 15 -7.03 -15.26 -9.45
CA LYS A 15 -7.85 -14.05 -9.68
C LYS A 15 -7.62 -12.96 -8.63
N ASP A 16 -7.28 -13.34 -7.40
CA ASP A 16 -7.03 -12.42 -6.28
C ASP A 16 -5.75 -11.58 -6.49
N MET A 17 -4.90 -11.97 -7.45
CA MET A 17 -3.63 -11.31 -7.78
C MET A 17 -3.71 -10.46 -9.08
N VAL A 18 -4.88 -10.36 -9.72
CA VAL A 18 -5.03 -9.71 -11.03
C VAL A 18 -4.66 -8.22 -10.97
N ASN A 19 -5.08 -7.50 -9.93
CA ASN A 19 -4.73 -6.08 -9.77
C ASN A 19 -3.21 -5.87 -9.65
N LEU A 20 -2.52 -6.74 -8.88
CA LEU A 20 -1.06 -6.69 -8.78
C LEU A 20 -0.41 -6.99 -10.13
N LYS A 21 -0.93 -7.97 -10.87
CA LYS A 21 -0.48 -8.27 -12.23
C LYS A 21 -0.59 -7.06 -13.15
N SER A 22 -1.78 -6.47 -13.26
CA SER A 22 -2.01 -5.32 -14.15
C SER A 22 -1.06 -4.17 -13.82
N ASN A 23 -0.87 -3.87 -12.53
CA ASN A 23 0.03 -2.80 -12.11
C ASN A 23 1.51 -3.11 -12.41
N LEU A 24 1.95 -4.36 -12.24
CA LEU A 24 3.32 -4.77 -12.56
C LEU A 24 3.58 -4.83 -14.08
N GLU A 25 2.58 -5.19 -14.88
CA GLU A 25 2.70 -5.15 -16.34
C GLU A 25 2.91 -3.73 -16.86
N LEU A 26 2.33 -2.71 -16.21
CA LEU A 26 2.61 -1.30 -16.52
C LEU A 26 4.08 -0.91 -16.30
N PHE A 27 4.82 -1.65 -15.46
CA PHE A 27 6.26 -1.44 -15.25
C PHE A 27 7.14 -2.28 -16.21
N GLY A 28 6.53 -2.97 -17.18
CA GLY A 28 7.24 -3.72 -18.23
C GLY A 28 7.59 -5.17 -17.86
N TYR A 29 6.98 -5.73 -16.82
CA TYR A 29 7.20 -7.13 -16.44
C TYR A 29 6.29 -8.09 -17.20
N ARG A 30 6.80 -9.29 -17.52
CA ARG A 30 5.95 -10.42 -17.90
C ARG A 30 5.43 -11.06 -16.60
N VAL A 31 4.13 -10.98 -16.34
CA VAL A 31 3.57 -11.45 -15.06
C VAL A 31 2.77 -12.73 -15.23
N LEU A 32 3.15 -13.75 -14.47
CA LEU A 32 2.52 -15.07 -14.45
C LEU A 32 1.71 -15.24 -13.18
N LEU A 33 0.44 -15.62 -13.34
CA LEU A 33 -0.40 -16.00 -12.21
C LEU A 33 -0.36 -17.52 -12.03
N ILE A 34 -0.07 -17.99 -10.82
CA ILE A 34 -0.22 -19.39 -10.50
C ILE A 34 -1.49 -19.60 -9.69
N ASN A 35 -2.37 -20.44 -10.22
CA ASN A 35 -3.46 -21.00 -9.42
C ASN A 35 -2.98 -22.25 -8.66
N LEU A 36 -3.20 -22.27 -7.35
CA LEU A 36 -2.89 -23.36 -6.45
C LEU A 36 -4.12 -23.73 -5.61
N PRO A 37 -4.34 -25.01 -5.30
CA PRO A 37 -5.37 -25.44 -4.36
C PRO A 37 -4.91 -25.18 -2.91
N LEU A 38 -4.66 -23.91 -2.56
CA LEU A 38 -4.13 -23.49 -1.26
C LEU A 38 -5.20 -23.61 -0.16
N THR A 39 -5.46 -24.85 0.24
CA THR A 39 -6.27 -25.25 1.40
C THR A 39 -5.46 -26.20 2.28
N ILE A 40 -5.89 -26.41 3.53
CA ILE A 40 -5.24 -27.30 4.51
C ILE A 40 -4.99 -28.69 3.90
N ASN A 41 -6.05 -29.30 3.38
CA ASN A 41 -6.05 -30.68 2.86
C ASN A 41 -5.18 -30.86 1.59
N ASN A 42 -4.69 -29.77 1.01
CA ASN A 42 -3.96 -29.77 -0.25
C ASN A 42 -2.60 -29.09 -0.15
N LEU A 43 -2.02 -28.92 1.05
CA LEU A 43 -0.76 -28.20 1.21
C LEU A 43 0.42 -28.91 0.52
N ASP A 44 0.64 -30.20 0.78
CA ASP A 44 1.70 -30.98 0.11
C ASP A 44 1.54 -30.96 -1.41
N LYS A 45 0.30 -31.10 -1.86
CA LYS A 45 -0.06 -31.00 -3.28
C LYS A 45 0.26 -29.61 -3.83
N SER A 46 -0.03 -28.55 -3.08
CA SER A 46 0.26 -27.17 -3.46
C SER A 46 1.76 -26.89 -3.54
N ILE A 47 2.56 -27.39 -2.59
CA ILE A 47 4.02 -27.28 -2.62
C ILE A 47 4.59 -27.97 -3.87
N LYS A 48 4.14 -29.20 -4.17
CA LYS A 48 4.56 -29.95 -5.36
C LYS A 48 4.15 -29.24 -6.66
N ILE A 49 2.88 -28.82 -6.76
CA ILE A 49 2.38 -28.08 -7.94
C ILE A 49 3.14 -26.77 -8.13
N PHE A 50 3.36 -26.03 -7.04
CA PHE A 50 4.09 -24.77 -7.08
C PHE A 50 5.51 -24.99 -7.58
N SER A 51 6.27 -25.90 -6.95
CA SER A 51 7.65 -26.21 -7.33
C SER A 51 7.76 -26.63 -8.80
N ASN A 52 6.92 -27.57 -9.24
CA ASN A 52 6.89 -28.03 -10.64
C ASN A 52 6.58 -26.89 -11.62
N LYS A 53 5.69 -25.96 -11.28
CA LYS A 53 5.37 -24.82 -12.15
C LYS A 53 6.51 -23.83 -12.21
N ILE A 54 7.15 -23.51 -11.09
CA ILE A 54 8.31 -22.62 -11.07
C ILE A 54 9.47 -23.24 -11.84
N ASP A 55 9.77 -24.52 -11.60
CA ASP A 55 10.83 -25.21 -12.31
C ASP A 55 10.57 -25.21 -13.82
N LYS A 56 9.35 -25.48 -14.27
CA LYS A 56 8.98 -25.38 -15.70
C LYS A 56 9.23 -23.99 -16.29
N GLU A 57 8.98 -22.92 -15.54
CA GLU A 57 9.28 -21.55 -16.00
C GLU A 57 10.79 -21.27 -16.00
N VAL A 58 11.53 -21.77 -15.01
CA VAL A 58 12.99 -21.64 -14.95
C VAL A 58 13.67 -22.33 -16.13
N HIS A 59 13.21 -23.52 -16.53
CA HIS A 59 13.79 -24.26 -17.67
C HIS A 59 13.63 -23.54 -19.01
N LYS A 60 12.72 -22.55 -19.11
CA LYS A 60 12.55 -21.72 -20.31
C LYS A 60 13.55 -20.56 -20.39
N LEU A 61 14.23 -20.23 -19.28
CA LEU A 61 15.15 -19.10 -19.19
C LEU A 61 16.47 -19.40 -19.89
N LYS A 62 16.95 -18.45 -20.70
CA LYS A 62 18.22 -18.55 -21.43
C LYS A 62 19.31 -17.74 -20.72
N GLY A 63 20.55 -18.22 -20.79
CA GLY A 63 21.71 -17.52 -20.21
C GLY A 63 21.50 -17.11 -18.75
N ASN A 64 21.68 -15.81 -18.46
CA ASN A 64 21.60 -15.22 -17.12
C ASN A 64 20.20 -14.69 -16.77
N GLU A 65 19.17 -15.03 -17.54
CA GLU A 65 17.80 -14.65 -17.21
C GLU A 65 17.37 -15.25 -15.85
N LYS A 66 16.57 -14.49 -15.12
CA LYS A 66 16.02 -14.86 -13.81
C LYS A 66 14.53 -14.57 -13.75
N ILE A 67 13.81 -15.32 -12.92
CA ILE A 67 12.42 -15.02 -12.55
C ILE A 67 12.35 -14.49 -11.12
N HIS A 68 11.43 -13.56 -10.88
CA HIS A 68 11.13 -13.02 -9.55
C HIS A 68 9.85 -13.67 -9.00
N LEU A 69 9.78 -13.80 -7.67
CA LEU A 69 8.63 -14.41 -7.01
C LEU A 69 7.96 -13.39 -6.09
N VAL A 70 6.65 -13.22 -6.19
CA VAL A 70 5.89 -12.33 -5.30
C VAL A 70 4.70 -13.08 -4.72
N GLY A 71 4.65 -13.19 -3.40
CA GLY A 71 3.63 -13.96 -2.70
C GLY A 71 2.85 -13.09 -1.75
N HIS A 72 1.52 -13.22 -1.75
CA HIS A 72 0.66 -12.64 -0.73
C HIS A 72 0.31 -13.68 0.33
N SER A 73 0.36 -13.29 1.60
CA SER A 73 -0.07 -14.13 2.72
C SER A 73 0.62 -15.51 2.66
N THR A 74 -0.13 -16.60 2.67
CA THR A 74 0.39 -17.98 2.57
C THR A 74 1.15 -18.29 1.27
N GLY A 75 0.93 -17.52 0.19
CA GLY A 75 1.73 -17.64 -1.03
C GLY A 75 3.20 -17.32 -0.80
N GLY A 76 3.51 -16.38 0.12
CA GLY A 76 4.89 -16.08 0.51
C GLY A 76 5.56 -17.20 1.30
N ILE A 77 4.79 -18.00 2.04
CA ILE A 77 5.30 -19.20 2.72
C ILE A 77 5.74 -20.25 1.70
N LEU A 78 4.93 -20.50 0.67
CA LEU A 78 5.31 -21.42 -0.40
C LEU A 78 6.58 -20.97 -1.12
N ILE A 79 6.73 -19.67 -1.36
CA ILE A 79 7.96 -19.10 -1.91
C ILE A 79 9.15 -19.43 -0.99
N ARG A 80 9.06 -19.18 0.31
CA ARG A 80 10.15 -19.50 1.25
C ARG A 80 10.51 -20.98 1.28
N ILE A 81 9.50 -21.86 1.27
CA ILE A 81 9.71 -23.32 1.20
C ILE A 81 10.44 -23.68 -0.10
N TYR A 82 9.99 -23.16 -1.24
CA TYR A 82 10.62 -23.41 -2.53
C TYR A 82 12.07 -22.93 -2.57
N LEU A 83 12.34 -21.69 -2.12
CA LEU A 83 13.69 -21.11 -2.10
C LEU A 83 14.67 -21.93 -1.24
N THR A 84 14.18 -22.57 -0.18
CA THR A 84 15.02 -23.40 0.70
C THR A 84 15.37 -24.75 0.06
N ASN A 85 14.47 -25.30 -0.74
CA ASN A 85 14.54 -26.69 -1.23
C ASN A 85 14.91 -26.83 -2.71
N THR A 86 14.84 -25.75 -3.49
CA THR A 86 15.11 -25.81 -4.94
C THR A 86 16.60 -25.93 -5.26
N ASN A 87 16.90 -26.69 -6.31
CA ASN A 87 18.24 -26.71 -6.93
C ASN A 87 18.41 -25.60 -7.98
N ASN A 88 17.34 -24.87 -8.30
CA ASN A 88 17.29 -23.84 -9.34
C ASN A 88 17.50 -22.42 -8.77
N ILE A 89 18.08 -22.29 -7.58
CA ILE A 89 18.17 -21.02 -6.85
C ILE A 89 18.87 -19.91 -7.65
N THR A 90 19.86 -20.28 -8.48
CA THR A 90 20.63 -19.37 -9.33
C THR A 90 19.80 -18.69 -10.42
N LYS A 91 18.67 -19.30 -10.81
CA LYS A 91 17.70 -18.79 -11.79
C LYS A 91 16.58 -17.97 -11.14
N ILE A 92 16.59 -17.86 -9.82
CA ILE A 92 15.68 -16.99 -9.08
C ILE A 92 16.37 -15.64 -8.85
N GLY A 93 15.65 -14.58 -9.18
CA GLY A 93 16.01 -13.21 -8.89
C GLY A 93 15.61 -12.84 -7.46
N ARG A 94 15.09 -11.63 -7.29
CA ARG A 94 14.53 -11.16 -6.01
C ARG A 94 13.14 -11.71 -5.74
N SER A 95 12.80 -11.85 -4.46
CA SER A 95 11.45 -12.25 -4.02
C SER A 95 10.82 -11.21 -3.08
N VAL A 96 9.50 -10.99 -3.18
CA VAL A 96 8.75 -10.08 -2.31
C VAL A 96 7.61 -10.80 -1.60
N LEU A 97 7.53 -10.64 -0.29
CA LEU A 97 6.52 -11.25 0.57
C LEU A 97 5.55 -10.16 1.08
N ILE A 98 4.28 -10.23 0.70
CA ILE A 98 3.27 -9.21 1.03
C ILE A 98 2.33 -9.78 2.10
N SER A 99 2.31 -9.17 3.29
CA SER A 99 1.54 -9.63 4.45
C SER A 99 1.73 -11.12 4.76
N THR A 100 2.94 -11.63 4.53
CA THR A 100 3.29 -13.03 4.81
C THR A 100 3.79 -13.16 6.25
N PRO A 101 3.17 -14.00 7.09
CA PRO A 101 3.64 -14.23 8.45
C PRO A 101 4.91 -15.10 8.45
N ASN A 102 6.08 -14.47 8.62
CA ASN A 102 7.39 -15.08 8.44
C ASN A 102 8.07 -15.63 9.71
N LYS A 103 7.77 -15.11 10.91
CA LYS A 103 8.48 -15.50 12.14
C LYS A 103 8.19 -16.96 12.56
N GLY A 104 9.23 -17.80 12.36
CA GLY A 104 9.62 -18.95 13.17
C GLY A 104 8.82 -20.25 13.08
N SER A 105 9.32 -21.24 13.83
CA SER A 105 8.68 -22.48 14.32
C SER A 105 7.46 -22.23 15.22
N LYS A 106 6.89 -21.03 15.12
CA LYS A 106 5.74 -20.48 15.87
C LYS A 106 4.65 -19.99 14.91
N LEU A 107 4.55 -20.57 13.73
CA LEU A 107 3.35 -20.51 12.88
C LEU A 107 2.07 -20.90 13.66
N ALA A 108 2.20 -21.68 14.74
CA ALA A 108 1.13 -22.02 15.68
C ALA A 108 0.75 -20.88 16.66
N ASP A 109 1.66 -19.97 17.01
CA ASP A 109 1.35 -18.80 17.88
C ASP A 109 0.68 -17.69 17.04
N ILE A 110 1.04 -17.58 15.76
CA ILE A 110 0.36 -16.74 14.75
C ILE A 110 -1.11 -17.20 14.56
N ALA A 111 -1.36 -18.46 14.88
CA ALA A 111 -2.64 -19.15 14.74
C ALA A 111 -3.65 -18.79 15.86
N CYS A 112 -3.24 -18.07 16.89
CA CYS A 112 -4.14 -17.72 18.00
C CYS A 112 -5.27 -16.75 17.59
N ASN A 113 -5.14 -16.02 16.48
CA ASN A 113 -6.05 -14.93 16.11
C ASN A 113 -6.59 -14.98 14.67
N LEU A 114 -6.36 -16.08 13.95
CA LEU A 114 -6.87 -16.32 12.60
C LEU A 114 -8.03 -17.33 12.64
N SER A 115 -8.82 -17.44 11.58
CA SER A 115 -9.86 -18.49 11.53
C SER A 115 -9.21 -19.87 11.72
N LYS A 116 -9.94 -20.80 12.34
CA LYS A 116 -9.45 -22.16 12.67
C LYS A 116 -8.75 -22.82 11.47
N GLU A 117 -9.24 -22.57 10.28
CA GLU A 117 -8.71 -23.14 9.06
C GLU A 117 -7.32 -22.58 8.67
N ILE A 118 -7.11 -21.28 8.86
CA ILE A 118 -5.82 -20.65 8.61
C ILE A 118 -4.81 -21.12 9.67
N THR A 119 -5.27 -21.30 10.90
CA THR A 119 -4.49 -21.83 12.00
C THR A 119 -3.96 -23.24 11.74
N ASP A 120 -4.83 -24.12 11.27
CA ASP A 120 -4.46 -25.48 10.94
C ASP A 120 -3.56 -25.54 9.70
N PHE A 121 -3.76 -24.66 8.71
CA PHE A 121 -2.82 -24.52 7.58
C PHE A 121 -1.40 -24.22 8.07
N PHE A 122 -1.25 -23.28 9.00
CA PHE A 122 0.04 -22.87 9.53
C PHE A 122 0.71 -23.94 10.40
N LYS A 123 -0.06 -24.76 11.13
CA LYS A 123 0.47 -25.94 11.82
C LYS A 123 1.06 -26.96 10.85
N ILE A 124 0.34 -27.27 9.76
CA ILE A 124 0.84 -28.24 8.76
C ILE A 124 2.09 -27.69 8.05
N VAL A 125 2.11 -26.39 7.70
CA VAL A 125 3.32 -25.75 7.16
C VAL A 125 4.51 -25.94 8.11
N LYS A 126 4.32 -25.72 9.41
CA LYS A 126 5.39 -25.90 10.42
C LYS A 126 5.90 -27.34 10.44
N GLU A 127 4.99 -28.32 10.45
CA GLU A 127 5.36 -29.73 10.41
C GLU A 127 6.16 -30.10 9.15
N LEU A 128 5.72 -29.62 7.98
CA LEU A 128 6.41 -29.85 6.71
C LEU A 128 7.77 -29.18 6.64
N GLN A 129 7.91 -28.00 7.24
CA GLN A 129 9.21 -27.36 7.42
C GLN A 129 10.10 -28.26 8.27
N THR A 130 9.65 -28.68 9.45
CA THR A 130 10.47 -29.54 10.33
C THR A 130 10.89 -30.87 9.70
N LYS A 131 10.04 -31.48 8.87
CA LYS A 131 10.31 -32.79 8.23
C LYS A 131 11.24 -32.68 7.00
N ASN A 132 11.19 -31.59 6.24
CA ASN A 132 11.97 -31.43 5.01
C ASN A 132 13.34 -30.75 5.20
N ILE A 133 13.71 -30.35 6.42
CA ILE A 133 15.00 -29.72 6.70
C ILE A 133 16.11 -30.78 6.75
N LYS A 134 16.77 -31.02 5.61
CA LYS A 134 18.24 -30.98 5.64
C LYS A 134 18.58 -29.55 6.02
N ARG A 135 19.29 -29.33 7.14
CA ARG A 135 19.63 -28.02 7.77
C ARG A 135 20.20 -26.93 6.83
N ARG A 136 19.40 -26.43 5.89
CA ARG A 136 19.50 -25.06 5.38
C ARG A 136 18.42 -24.31 6.13
N ASP A 137 18.85 -23.52 7.11
CA ASP A 137 17.91 -22.70 7.87
C ASP A 137 17.13 -21.83 6.88
N ILE A 138 15.81 -21.78 7.02
CA ILE A 138 14.94 -20.88 6.25
C ILE A 138 15.38 -19.41 6.44
N GLU A 139 16.19 -19.15 7.46
CA GLU A 139 16.84 -17.88 7.78
C GLU A 139 18.03 -17.54 6.87
N ASN A 140 18.59 -18.54 6.17
CA ASN A 140 19.81 -18.44 5.37
C ASN A 140 19.56 -18.71 3.87
N ILE A 141 18.55 -18.07 3.27
CA ILE A 141 18.43 -17.99 1.80
C ILE A 141 19.55 -17.06 1.30
N LYS A 142 20.78 -17.60 1.16
CA LYS A 142 21.99 -16.79 0.90
C LYS A 142 22.05 -16.18 -0.50
N ASP A 143 21.35 -16.76 -1.48
CA ASP A 143 21.51 -16.41 -2.90
C ASP A 143 20.36 -15.57 -3.49
N VAL A 144 19.30 -15.32 -2.71
CA VAL A 144 18.12 -14.58 -3.16
C VAL A 144 17.78 -13.48 -2.16
N GLU A 145 17.82 -12.23 -2.62
CA GLU A 145 17.35 -11.10 -1.82
C GLU A 145 15.82 -11.18 -1.66
N VAL A 146 15.37 -11.26 -0.42
CA VAL A 146 13.95 -11.30 -0.04
C VAL A 146 13.57 -10.01 0.66
N GLY A 147 12.51 -9.34 0.21
CA GLY A 147 11.93 -8.18 0.86
C GLY A 147 10.52 -8.49 1.35
N ALA A 148 10.06 -7.82 2.40
CA ALA A 148 8.67 -7.94 2.85
C ALA A 148 7.94 -6.61 3.02
N ILE A 149 6.64 -6.62 2.71
CA ILE A 149 5.72 -5.50 2.83
C ILE A 149 4.63 -5.91 3.81
N ALA A 150 4.46 -5.18 4.92
CA ALA A 150 3.39 -5.41 5.90
C ALA A 150 2.29 -4.35 5.78
N GLY A 151 1.05 -4.72 6.11
CA GLY A 151 -0.07 -3.79 6.23
C GLY A 151 -0.31 -3.34 7.67
N ASN A 152 -0.90 -2.16 7.88
CA ASN A 152 -1.27 -1.66 9.21
C ASN A 152 -2.65 -0.95 9.29
N ASP A 153 -3.47 -1.03 8.24
CA ASP A 153 -4.79 -0.38 8.21
C ASP A 153 -5.86 -1.26 8.85
N TYR A 154 -5.76 -1.37 10.17
CA TYR A 154 -6.81 -1.85 11.05
C TYR A 154 -6.74 -1.10 12.38
N LEU A 155 -7.66 -0.15 12.58
CA LEU A 155 -7.82 0.55 13.85
C LEU A 155 -8.60 -0.38 14.81
N ALA A 156 -7.91 -0.95 15.79
CA ALA A 156 -8.52 -1.81 16.79
C ALA A 156 -9.48 -1.01 17.71
N LEU A 157 -10.74 -0.87 17.29
CA LEU A 157 -11.85 -0.55 18.21
C LEU A 157 -12.53 -1.81 18.78
N SER A 158 -12.07 -3.01 18.38
CA SER A 158 -12.45 -4.28 18.99
C SER A 158 -11.50 -5.41 18.53
N GLY A 159 -11.01 -6.25 19.46
CA GLY A 159 -10.56 -7.62 19.16
C GLY A 159 -9.04 -7.95 19.15
N PHE A 160 -8.66 -8.83 20.07
CA PHE A 160 -7.58 -9.86 20.12
C PHE A 160 -6.13 -9.62 19.61
N LEU A 161 -5.86 -8.74 18.64
CA LEU A 161 -4.50 -8.43 18.17
C LEU A 161 -3.93 -7.24 18.96
N LYS A 162 -2.77 -7.43 19.61
CA LYS A 162 -2.22 -6.44 20.56
C LYS A 162 -1.33 -5.38 19.89
N GLY A 163 -0.85 -5.64 18.67
CA GLY A 163 0.09 -4.78 17.93
C GLY A 163 -0.46 -4.24 16.61
N GLU A 164 0.36 -3.43 15.94
CA GLU A 164 0.11 -2.93 14.58
C GLU A 164 -0.14 -4.11 13.61
N ASN A 165 -1.25 -4.10 12.89
CA ASN A 165 -1.69 -5.23 12.07
C ASN A 165 -2.58 -4.80 10.91
N ASP A 166 -2.74 -5.71 9.94
CA ASP A 166 -3.58 -5.49 8.75
C ASP A 166 -4.99 -6.11 8.87
N GLY A 167 -5.43 -6.40 10.09
CA GLY A 167 -6.68 -7.11 10.41
C GLY A 167 -6.57 -8.63 10.34
N ARG A 168 -5.40 -9.19 10.00
CA ARG A 168 -5.13 -10.64 10.03
C ARG A 168 -3.73 -10.99 10.53
N VAL A 169 -2.73 -10.20 10.13
CA VAL A 169 -1.32 -10.48 10.35
C VAL A 169 -0.70 -9.28 11.02
N GLU A 170 -0.02 -9.51 12.15
CA GLU A 170 0.73 -8.47 12.85
C GLU A 170 1.98 -8.10 12.04
N VAL A 171 2.31 -6.80 12.00
CA VAL A 171 3.50 -6.28 11.33
C VAL A 171 4.77 -7.00 11.79
N GLU A 172 4.87 -7.28 13.10
CA GLU A 172 6.02 -7.99 13.67
C GLU A 172 6.15 -9.45 13.19
N SER A 173 5.04 -10.12 12.86
CA SER A 173 5.08 -11.48 12.33
C SER A 173 5.63 -11.52 10.90
N VAL A 174 5.52 -10.42 10.14
CA VAL A 174 6.03 -10.31 8.76
C VAL A 174 7.55 -10.16 8.73
N LYS A 175 8.16 -9.59 9.77
CA LYS A 175 9.62 -9.37 9.84
C LYS A 175 10.37 -10.67 10.16
N TYR A 176 11.51 -10.92 9.54
CA TYR A 176 12.49 -11.93 10.00
C TYR A 176 13.91 -11.48 9.64
N SER A 177 14.92 -12.06 10.29
CA SER A 177 16.34 -11.63 10.19
C SER A 177 16.92 -11.69 8.78
N GLY A 178 16.44 -12.61 7.93
CA GLY A 178 16.93 -12.78 6.55
C GLY A 178 16.33 -11.83 5.51
N LEU A 179 15.58 -10.79 5.91
CA LEU A 179 15.05 -9.79 4.97
C LEU A 179 16.12 -8.79 4.55
N LYS A 180 16.22 -8.55 3.24
CA LYS A 180 17.06 -7.50 2.66
C LYS A 180 16.52 -6.11 2.96
N ASP A 181 15.20 -5.95 2.88
CA ASP A 181 14.50 -4.71 3.18
C ASP A 181 13.07 -5.01 3.66
N PHE A 182 12.46 -4.04 4.34
CA PHE A 182 11.14 -4.15 4.93
C PHE A 182 10.41 -2.80 4.92
N THR A 183 9.12 -2.80 4.61
CA THR A 183 8.28 -1.59 4.69
C THR A 183 6.88 -1.90 5.19
N VAL A 184 6.21 -0.90 5.77
CA VAL A 184 4.80 -0.97 6.19
C VAL A 184 3.97 -0.03 5.33
N VAL A 185 2.74 -0.44 4.96
CA VAL A 185 1.78 0.35 4.17
C VAL A 185 0.40 0.38 4.83
N PRO A 186 -0.37 1.46 4.64
CA PRO A 186 -1.70 1.69 5.23
C PRO A 186 -2.80 0.90 4.55
N TYR A 187 -2.65 -0.42 4.46
CA TYR A 187 -3.66 -1.28 3.83
C TYR A 187 -3.95 -2.51 4.68
N ASN A 188 -5.22 -2.87 4.76
CA ASN A 188 -5.64 -4.12 5.37
C ASN A 188 -5.25 -5.33 4.49
N HIS A 189 -5.28 -6.51 5.10
CA HIS A 189 -4.79 -7.75 4.53
C HIS A 189 -5.44 -8.13 3.20
N LYS A 190 -6.72 -7.77 3.03
CA LYS A 190 -7.52 -8.18 1.87
C LYS A 190 -7.22 -7.35 0.63
N VAL A 191 -6.70 -6.12 0.81
CA VAL A 191 -6.55 -5.15 -0.29
C VAL A 191 -5.10 -4.70 -0.51
N ILE A 192 -4.18 -4.99 0.41
CA ILE A 192 -2.77 -4.56 0.33
C ILE A 192 -2.11 -4.85 -1.02
N HIS A 193 -2.29 -6.06 -1.57
CA HIS A 193 -1.73 -6.48 -2.85
C HIS A 193 -2.49 -5.92 -4.06
N HIS A 194 -3.67 -5.32 -3.87
CA HIS A 194 -4.43 -4.70 -4.96
C HIS A 194 -3.99 -3.26 -5.25
N ARG A 195 -3.20 -2.66 -4.36
CA ARG A 195 -2.80 -1.26 -4.43
C ARG A 195 -1.66 -1.02 -5.41
N TYR A 196 -1.74 0.09 -6.13
CA TYR A 196 -0.71 0.52 -7.06
C TYR A 196 0.61 0.82 -6.33
N GLU A 197 0.52 1.42 -5.14
CA GLU A 197 1.65 1.72 -4.26
C GLU A 197 2.42 0.45 -3.89
N THR A 198 1.71 -0.64 -3.55
CA THR A 198 2.33 -1.94 -3.29
C THR A 198 3.04 -2.49 -4.53
N ALA A 199 2.43 -2.39 -5.71
CA ALA A 199 3.09 -2.79 -6.96
C ALA A 199 4.35 -1.94 -7.24
N LYS A 200 4.33 -0.65 -6.92
CA LYS A 200 5.48 0.24 -7.07
C LYS A 200 6.62 -0.12 -6.12
N LEU A 201 6.31 -0.48 -4.89
CA LEU A 201 7.28 -1.00 -3.92
C LEU A 201 7.89 -2.31 -4.41
N VAL A 202 7.09 -3.22 -4.97
CA VAL A 202 7.55 -4.47 -5.59
C VAL A 202 8.50 -4.18 -6.76
N ASP A 203 8.14 -3.29 -7.68
CA ASP A 203 8.98 -2.84 -8.81
C ASP A 203 10.36 -2.33 -8.32
N ASN A 204 10.35 -1.44 -7.34
CA ASN A 204 11.57 -0.84 -6.79
C ASN A 204 12.45 -1.86 -6.09
N PHE A 205 11.86 -2.78 -5.32
CA PHE A 205 12.62 -3.85 -4.70
C PHE A 205 13.20 -4.79 -5.76
N ILE A 206 12.41 -5.20 -6.77
CA ILE A 206 12.89 -6.06 -7.85
C ILE A 206 14.05 -5.42 -8.61
N LYS A 207 14.04 -4.10 -8.83
CA LYS A 207 15.12 -3.38 -9.55
C LYS A 207 16.34 -3.12 -8.68
N LYS A 208 16.15 -2.68 -7.43
CA LYS A 208 17.22 -2.09 -6.61
C LYS A 208 17.46 -2.78 -5.27
N GLY A 209 16.66 -3.77 -4.91
CA GLY A 209 16.73 -4.45 -3.61
C GLY A 209 16.30 -3.56 -2.44
N LYS A 210 15.57 -2.47 -2.69
CA LYS A 210 15.04 -1.56 -1.66
C LYS A 210 13.60 -1.17 -1.91
N PHE A 211 12.82 -1.10 -0.84
CA PHE A 211 11.50 -0.50 -0.82
C PHE A 211 11.63 1.01 -0.65
N TYR A 212 11.22 1.73 -1.68
CA TYR A 212 11.02 3.16 -1.61
C TYR A 212 9.94 3.49 -2.63
N ILE A 213 9.21 4.56 -2.41
CA ILE A 213 8.42 5.19 -3.46
C ILE A 213 9.24 6.43 -3.84
N PRO A 214 9.72 6.56 -5.09
CA PRO A 214 10.38 7.78 -5.53
C PRO A 214 9.45 8.94 -5.17
N ILE A 215 9.93 9.79 -4.28
CA ILE A 215 9.27 11.06 -4.04
C ILE A 215 9.38 11.79 -5.37
N ASP A 216 8.26 11.95 -6.06
CA ASP A 216 8.21 12.89 -7.17
C ASP A 216 8.36 14.29 -6.55
N ASN A 217 9.63 14.72 -6.47
CA ASN A 217 10.18 15.85 -5.73
C ASN A 217 9.72 17.22 -6.25
N THR A 218 8.42 17.48 -6.33
CA THR A 218 7.91 18.86 -6.49
C THR A 218 6.52 18.98 -5.86
N ILE A 219 6.47 18.92 -4.53
CA ILE A 219 5.87 20.04 -3.81
C ILE A 219 7.09 20.89 -3.46
N SER A 220 7.20 22.09 -4.00
CA SER A 220 8.26 23.01 -3.59
C SER A 220 7.86 23.67 -2.27
N GLU A 221 8.84 23.97 -1.43
CA GLU A 221 8.63 24.77 -0.23
C GLU A 221 7.90 26.08 -0.56
N LYS A 222 8.24 26.70 -1.69
CA LYS A 222 7.56 27.89 -2.23
C LYS A 222 6.05 27.68 -2.42
N GLU A 223 5.63 26.54 -2.97
CA GLU A 223 4.22 26.20 -3.14
C GLU A 223 3.52 26.01 -1.79
N PHE A 224 4.15 25.31 -0.84
CA PHE A 224 3.61 25.17 0.53
C PHE A 224 3.45 26.53 1.21
N ASN A 225 4.48 27.37 1.16
CA ASN A 225 4.50 28.70 1.78
C ASN A 225 3.36 29.56 1.21
N SER A 226 3.20 29.58 -0.12
CA SER A 226 2.15 30.36 -0.78
C SER A 226 0.72 29.93 -0.41
N ILE A 227 0.52 28.67 -0.04
CA ILE A 227 -0.78 28.17 0.43
C ILE A 227 -1.01 28.58 1.89
N VAL A 228 -0.03 28.35 2.78
CA VAL A 228 -0.21 28.59 4.22
C VAL A 228 -0.25 30.07 4.60
N GLU A 229 0.32 30.95 3.78
CA GLU A 229 0.21 32.41 3.90
C GLU A 229 -1.21 32.94 3.58
N LYS A 230 -2.03 32.16 2.86
CA LYS A 230 -3.35 32.61 2.39
C LYS A 230 -4.46 31.79 3.07
N PRO A 231 -5.16 32.35 4.08
CA PRO A 231 -6.21 31.63 4.82
C PRO A 231 -7.26 30.95 3.93
N LYS A 232 -7.64 31.57 2.81
CA LYS A 232 -8.57 30.98 1.84
C LYS A 232 -8.02 29.71 1.19
N LEU A 233 -6.75 29.72 0.76
CA LEU A 233 -6.14 28.57 0.08
C LEU A 233 -5.92 27.41 1.03
N ILE A 234 -5.45 27.67 2.25
CA ILE A 234 -5.21 26.62 3.24
C ILE A 234 -6.52 25.96 3.73
N ASN A 235 -7.60 26.73 3.91
CA ASN A 235 -8.91 26.16 4.22
C ASN A 235 -9.43 25.30 3.06
N LYS A 236 -9.22 25.75 1.82
CA LYS A 236 -9.59 24.97 0.63
C LYS A 236 -8.78 23.69 0.50
N LEU A 237 -7.49 23.72 0.86
CA LEU A 237 -6.65 22.54 0.95
C LEU A 237 -7.23 21.52 1.93
N PHE A 238 -7.70 21.96 3.11
CA PHE A 238 -8.34 21.07 4.08
C PHE A 238 -9.62 20.45 3.55
N ASN A 239 -10.43 21.19 2.78
CA ASN A 239 -11.64 20.64 2.17
C ASN A 239 -11.32 19.55 1.14
N TYR A 240 -10.27 19.72 0.33
CA TYR A 240 -9.86 18.67 -0.61
C TYR A 240 -9.31 17.43 0.10
N LEU A 241 -8.61 17.62 1.21
CA LEU A 241 -8.00 16.51 1.97
C LEU A 241 -8.98 15.80 2.91
N GLY A 242 -9.99 16.50 3.42
CA GLY A 242 -11.00 15.96 4.33
C GLY A 242 -12.09 15.12 3.67
N GLY A 243 -12.19 15.13 2.33
CA GLY A 243 -13.18 14.36 1.58
C GLY A 243 -12.88 12.85 1.49
N ASP A 244 -11.60 12.46 1.51
CA ASP A 244 -11.16 11.06 1.28
C ASP A 244 -10.60 10.39 2.55
N MET A 245 -10.27 11.15 3.60
CA MET A 245 -9.81 10.62 4.89
C MET A 245 -10.34 11.48 6.05
N LEU A 246 -10.99 10.83 7.03
CA LEU A 246 -11.46 11.48 8.26
C LEU A 246 -10.29 12.12 9.02
N ASN A 247 -10.20 13.45 9.02
CA ASN A 247 -9.27 14.17 9.88
C ASN A 247 -9.90 14.44 11.25
N VAL A 248 -9.32 13.90 12.32
CA VAL A 248 -9.63 14.29 13.70
C VAL A 248 -8.57 15.30 14.14
N GLU A 249 -8.99 16.52 14.49
CA GLU A 249 -8.10 17.56 15.02
C GLU A 249 -7.62 17.16 16.42
N LEU A 250 -6.38 16.67 16.49
CA LEU A 250 -5.74 16.30 17.75
C LEU A 250 -4.53 17.20 17.98
N SER A 251 -4.33 17.64 19.22
CA SER A 251 -3.06 18.23 19.65
C SER A 251 -1.95 17.20 19.53
N THR A 252 -0.84 17.57 18.91
CA THR A 252 0.32 16.69 18.76
C THR A 252 1.50 17.28 19.54
N ALA A 253 2.37 16.45 20.13
CA ALA A 253 3.61 16.93 20.75
C ALA A 253 4.71 17.23 19.68
N GLY A 254 4.31 17.68 18.49
CA GLY A 254 5.18 17.92 17.32
C GLY A 254 5.79 16.66 16.67
N GLY A 255 5.89 15.53 17.38
CA GLY A 255 6.15 14.20 16.83
C GLY A 255 7.52 13.94 16.18
N LYS A 256 8.59 14.66 16.56
CA LYS A 256 9.90 14.66 15.86
C LYS A 256 10.64 13.31 15.77
N ILE A 257 10.24 12.30 16.56
CA ILE A 257 10.86 10.96 16.54
C ILE A 257 10.51 10.22 15.24
N PHE A 258 9.21 10.07 14.97
CA PHE A 258 8.70 9.32 13.80
C PHE A 258 8.30 10.21 12.63
N TRP A 259 8.32 11.52 12.80
CA TRP A 259 7.97 12.49 11.77
C TRP A 259 9.21 13.30 11.38
N LYS A 260 9.35 13.52 10.09
CA LYS A 260 10.34 14.41 9.49
C LYS A 260 9.59 15.63 8.96
N ASP A 261 10.03 16.83 9.36
CA ASP A 261 9.55 18.06 8.72
C ASP A 261 10.03 18.05 7.26
N LEU A 262 9.08 18.12 6.33
CA LEU A 262 9.37 18.34 4.91
C LEU A 262 9.52 19.83 4.64
N PHE A 263 8.56 20.64 5.14
CA PHE A 263 8.56 22.10 5.05
C PHE A 263 8.02 22.71 6.34
N GLU A 264 8.52 23.89 6.71
CA GLU A 264 8.06 24.68 7.84
C GLU A 264 8.00 26.16 7.45
N HIS A 265 6.87 26.81 7.68
CA HIS A 265 6.70 28.24 7.39
C HIS A 265 5.66 28.87 8.31
N ASN A 266 6.03 29.96 9.00
CA ASN A 266 5.16 30.67 9.95
C ASN A 266 4.47 29.73 10.97
N GLY A 267 5.19 28.72 11.48
CA GLY A 267 4.68 27.71 12.42
C GLY A 267 3.81 26.61 11.78
N TRP A 268 3.43 26.74 10.51
CA TRP A 268 2.83 25.63 9.76
C TRP A 268 3.89 24.62 9.37
N ARG A 269 3.58 23.33 9.54
CA ARG A 269 4.51 22.26 9.21
C ARG A 269 3.86 21.20 8.35
N LEU A 270 4.48 20.92 7.20
CA LEU A 270 4.21 19.70 6.46
C LEU A 270 5.18 18.63 6.95
N GLN A 271 4.66 17.62 7.64
CA GLN A 271 5.48 16.53 8.16
C GLN A 271 5.20 15.24 7.42
N GLN A 272 6.23 14.43 7.21
CA GLN A 272 6.11 13.08 6.69
C GLN A 272 6.52 12.06 7.75
N ASN A 273 5.71 11.04 7.92
CA ASN A 273 6.05 9.92 8.77
C ASN A 273 7.19 9.12 8.12
N LYS A 274 8.28 8.92 8.86
CA LYS A 274 9.49 8.22 8.38
C LYS A 274 9.26 6.74 8.08
N ILE A 275 8.19 6.16 8.61
CA ILE A 275 7.85 4.72 8.48
C ILE A 275 6.76 4.53 7.44
N THR A 276 5.66 5.28 7.53
CA THR A 276 4.46 5.07 6.70
C THR A 276 4.43 5.94 5.45
N GLY A 277 5.27 6.98 5.36
CA GLY A 277 5.27 7.94 4.26
C GLY A 277 4.06 8.89 4.22
N HIS A 278 3.12 8.78 5.16
CA HIS A 278 1.99 9.71 5.26
C HIS A 278 2.45 11.10 5.60
N CYS A 279 1.72 12.07 5.07
CA CYS A 279 1.91 13.46 5.33
C CYS A 279 0.82 13.99 6.26
N ARG A 280 1.19 14.97 7.08
CA ARG A 280 0.23 15.76 7.86
C ARG A 280 0.61 17.22 7.82
N ILE A 281 -0.39 18.07 7.93
CA ILE A 281 -0.21 19.52 8.10
C ILE A 281 -0.54 19.86 9.55
N LEU A 282 0.42 20.45 10.25
CA LEU A 282 0.23 21.04 11.58
C LEU A 282 0.13 22.55 11.46
N ASN A 283 -0.74 23.15 12.26
CA ASN A 283 -0.77 24.60 12.43
C ASN A 283 0.29 25.06 13.46
N PRO A 284 0.46 26.37 13.67
CA PRO A 284 1.44 26.92 14.64
C PRO A 284 1.23 26.50 16.09
N MET A 285 0.07 25.92 16.42
CA MET A 285 -0.27 25.40 17.74
C MET A 285 -0.09 23.87 17.84
N ASP A 286 0.62 23.27 16.89
CA ASP A 286 0.86 21.83 16.77
C ASP A 286 -0.41 20.97 16.68
N LYS A 287 -1.52 21.58 16.25
CA LYS A 287 -2.77 20.87 15.96
C LYS A 287 -2.74 20.38 14.53
N ARG A 288 -3.03 19.10 14.35
CA ARG A 288 -3.16 18.50 13.02
C ARG A 288 -4.41 19.03 12.32
N LYS A 289 -4.22 19.70 11.18
CA LYS A 289 -5.29 20.23 10.33
C LYS A 289 -5.58 19.39 9.09
N ALA A 290 -4.61 18.60 8.63
CA ALA A 290 -4.83 17.65 7.55
C ALA A 290 -3.89 16.45 7.65
N TRP A 291 -4.28 15.35 7.00
CA TRP A 291 -3.52 14.12 6.88
C TRP A 291 -3.81 13.46 5.53
N GLY A 292 -2.83 12.79 4.95
CA GLY A 292 -3.04 11.97 3.76
C GLY A 292 -1.77 11.30 3.27
N SER A 293 -1.84 10.60 2.15
CA SER A 293 -0.62 10.20 1.45
C SER A 293 0.12 11.44 0.91
N TYR A 294 1.43 11.36 0.69
CA TYR A 294 2.17 12.45 0.05
C TYR A 294 1.57 12.84 -1.31
N LYS A 295 1.11 11.85 -2.09
CA LYS A 295 0.42 12.08 -3.37
C LYS A 295 -0.88 12.87 -3.19
N ALA A 296 -1.73 12.49 -2.24
CA ALA A 296 -2.96 13.23 -1.95
C ALA A 296 -2.67 14.66 -1.52
N MET A 297 -1.61 14.86 -0.73
CA MET A 297 -1.13 16.19 -0.33
C MET A 297 -0.72 17.01 -1.56
N LYS A 298 0.11 16.43 -2.44
CA LYS A 298 0.58 17.06 -3.68
C LYS A 298 -0.57 17.43 -4.61
N ASP A 299 -1.45 16.48 -4.90
CA ASP A 299 -2.56 16.69 -5.83
C ASP A 299 -3.52 17.76 -5.31
N SER A 300 -3.80 17.76 -4.01
CA SER A 300 -4.64 18.78 -3.37
C SER A 300 -3.98 20.16 -3.38
N MET A 301 -2.67 20.25 -3.08
CA MET A 301 -1.94 21.51 -3.13
C MET A 301 -1.88 22.08 -4.55
N LYS A 302 -1.64 21.24 -5.57
CA LYS A 302 -1.67 21.65 -6.98
C LYS A 302 -3.05 22.15 -7.39
N LYS A 303 -4.12 21.44 -7.00
CA LYS A 303 -5.51 21.87 -7.25
C LYS A 303 -5.81 23.24 -6.63
N VAL A 304 -5.34 23.48 -5.41
CA VAL A 304 -5.50 24.77 -4.72
C VAL A 304 -4.72 25.88 -5.40
N LEU A 305 -3.49 25.61 -5.87
CA LEU A 305 -2.67 26.61 -6.55
C LEU A 305 -3.16 26.97 -7.94
N HIS A 306 -3.76 26.01 -8.66
CA HIS A 306 -4.40 26.24 -9.95
C HIS A 306 -5.87 26.66 -9.81
N TYR A 307 -6.35 26.85 -8.58
CA TYR A 307 -7.68 27.37 -8.35
C TYR A 307 -7.75 28.81 -8.84
N LYS A 308 -8.44 29.01 -9.97
CA LYS A 308 -8.87 30.33 -10.41
C LYS A 308 -10.16 30.67 -9.66
N GLU A 309 -10.15 31.77 -8.92
CA GLU A 309 -11.41 32.41 -8.53
C GLU A 309 -12.11 32.82 -9.83
N LEU A 310 -13.38 32.44 -9.99
CA LEU A 310 -14.21 33.03 -11.03
C LEU A 310 -14.26 34.51 -10.71
N ASN A 311 -13.85 35.36 -11.65
CA ASN A 311 -13.95 36.79 -11.42
C ASN A 311 -15.43 37.21 -11.39
N LYS A 312 -15.71 38.42 -10.91
CA LYS A 312 -17.08 38.94 -10.78
C LYS A 312 -17.88 38.82 -12.09
N GLU A 313 -17.22 39.00 -13.23
CA GLU A 313 -17.82 38.93 -14.57
C GLU A 313 -18.19 37.49 -14.97
N GLU A 314 -17.37 36.50 -14.61
CA GLU A 314 -17.66 35.08 -14.83
C GLU A 314 -18.76 34.58 -13.89
N LEU A 315 -18.82 35.04 -12.65
CA LEU A 315 -19.92 34.73 -11.72
C LEU A 315 -21.24 35.33 -12.19
N LEU A 316 -21.22 36.55 -12.75
CA LEU A 316 -22.38 37.17 -13.39
C LEU A 316 -22.90 36.31 -14.56
N LYS A 317 -22.03 35.83 -15.45
CA LYS A 317 -22.40 34.92 -16.55
C LYS A 317 -23.03 33.62 -16.07
N VAL A 318 -22.55 33.06 -14.95
CA VAL A 318 -23.15 31.85 -14.35
C VAL A 318 -24.53 32.16 -13.76
N LEU A 319 -24.72 33.32 -13.12
CA LEU A 319 -26.02 33.75 -12.61
C LEU A 319 -27.03 34.00 -13.73
N GLU A 320 -26.62 34.64 -14.82
CA GLU A 320 -27.45 34.85 -16.03
C GLU A 320 -27.91 33.52 -16.62
N LYS A 321 -27.01 32.55 -16.74
CA LYS A 321 -27.35 31.22 -17.26
C LYS A 321 -28.27 30.45 -16.31
N LEU A 322 -28.11 30.62 -15.01
CA LEU A 322 -28.98 30.00 -14.01
C LEU A 322 -30.40 30.61 -14.04
N GLN A 323 -30.49 31.92 -14.31
CA GLN A 323 -31.76 32.63 -14.52
C GLN A 323 -32.48 32.13 -15.78
N ASP A 324 -31.78 31.96 -16.91
CA ASP A 324 -32.34 31.38 -18.15
C ASP A 324 -32.94 29.98 -17.92
N LEU A 325 -32.24 29.12 -17.18
CA LEU A 325 -32.71 27.77 -16.87
C LEU A 325 -34.00 27.77 -16.04
N LYS A 326 -34.13 28.73 -15.11
CA LYS A 326 -35.35 28.91 -14.31
C LYS A 326 -36.50 29.40 -15.19
N GLU A 327 -36.27 30.41 -16.03
CA GLU A 327 -37.28 30.97 -16.94
C GLU A 327 -37.81 29.93 -17.94
N ARG A 328 -36.95 29.00 -18.34
CA ARG A 328 -37.31 27.86 -19.20
C ARG A 328 -37.97 26.69 -18.46
N GLY A 329 -38.19 26.81 -17.16
CA GLY A 329 -38.81 25.78 -16.32
C GLY A 329 -37.96 24.51 -16.14
N ILE A 330 -36.66 24.56 -16.44
CA ILE A 330 -35.75 23.42 -16.30
C ILE A 330 -35.40 23.18 -14.83
N ILE A 331 -35.36 24.25 -14.03
CA ILE A 331 -35.16 24.20 -12.57
C ILE A 331 -36.26 24.96 -11.85
N THR A 332 -36.56 24.54 -10.63
CA THR A 332 -37.57 25.17 -9.77
C THR A 332 -37.06 26.47 -9.15
N GLU A 333 -37.98 27.30 -8.65
CA GLU A 333 -37.68 28.53 -7.89
C GLU A 333 -36.76 28.26 -6.69
N ASP A 334 -37.02 27.19 -5.95
CA ASP A 334 -36.25 26.82 -4.77
C ASP A 334 -34.84 26.35 -5.13
N GLU A 335 -34.69 25.56 -6.20
CA GLU A 335 -33.38 25.16 -6.72
C GLU A 335 -32.56 26.33 -7.24
N PHE A 336 -33.23 27.28 -7.90
CA PHE A 336 -32.61 28.54 -8.34
C PHE A 336 -32.11 29.34 -7.13
N ASN A 337 -32.96 29.58 -6.13
CA ASN A 337 -32.61 30.39 -4.96
C ASN A 337 -31.48 29.76 -4.14
N LYS A 338 -31.48 28.43 -4.01
CA LYS A 338 -30.39 27.69 -3.36
C LYS A 338 -29.07 27.83 -4.12
N LYS A 339 -29.06 27.56 -5.43
CA LYS A 339 -27.86 27.67 -6.27
C LYS A 339 -27.35 29.11 -6.38
N LYS A 340 -28.24 30.09 -6.48
CA LYS A 340 -27.91 31.52 -6.48
C LYS A 340 -27.21 31.92 -5.18
N LYS A 341 -27.71 31.47 -4.03
CA LYS A 341 -27.08 31.69 -2.73
C LYS A 341 -25.66 31.09 -2.68
N GLU A 342 -25.50 29.84 -3.10
CA GLU A 342 -24.18 29.17 -3.18
C GLU A 342 -23.18 29.86 -4.13
N ILE A 343 -23.66 30.57 -5.16
CA ILE A 343 -22.83 31.34 -6.09
C ILE A 343 -22.46 32.70 -5.49
N LEU A 344 -23.41 33.39 -4.85
CA LEU A 344 -23.17 34.67 -4.19
C LEU A 344 -22.24 34.55 -2.98
N GLU A 345 -22.24 33.41 -2.28
CA GLU A 345 -21.27 33.08 -1.22
C GLU A 345 -19.82 32.91 -1.74
N LYS A 346 -19.62 32.88 -3.07
CA LYS A 346 -18.30 32.82 -3.73
C LYS A 346 -17.80 34.18 -4.24
N ILE A 347 -18.62 35.22 -4.16
CA ILE A 347 -18.24 36.64 -4.35
C ILE A 347 -17.73 37.16 -3.01
#